data_AF-A0A4Y2GJC1-F1
#
_entry.id   AF-A0A4Y2GJC1-F1
#
_cell.length_a   1.000
_cell.length_b   1.000
_cell.length_c   1.000
_cell.angle_alpha   90.00
_cell.angle_beta   90.00
_cell.angle_gamma   90.00
#
_symmetry.space_group_name_H-M   'P 1'
#
loop_
_entity.id
_entity.type
_entity.pdbx_description
1 polymer ?
#
loop_
_entity_poly.entity_id
_entity_poly.type
_entity_poly.pdbx_seq_one_letter_code
_entity_poly.pdbx_strand_id
1 'polypeptide(L)'
;MFLPLEEIQGFVTCMYDSTWWLGCVLNVNTSSDEIQMSFLHPHGPSTSFVYPSYSDILRVSRHSVLTKVDPSTATGRTYKITEAESNLANQTLSKRN
;
A
#
# COMPACT_ATOMS: atom_id res chain seq x y z
N MET A 1 1.41 -15.80 4.53
CA MET A 1 0.39 -15.91 3.47
C MET A 1 0.42 -14.63 2.65
N PHE A 2 0.45 -14.71 1.33
CA PHE A 2 0.44 -13.56 0.42
C PHE A 2 -0.98 -13.30 -0.08
N LEU A 3 -1.29 -12.06 -0.45
CA LEU A 3 -2.58 -11.76 -1.07
C LEU A 3 -2.68 -12.42 -2.46
N PRO A 4 -3.86 -12.96 -2.82
CA PRO A 4 -4.15 -13.41 -4.19
C PRO A 4 -3.97 -12.28 -5.20
N LEU A 5 -3.61 -12.63 -6.43
CA LEU A 5 -3.38 -11.64 -7.51
C LEU A 5 -4.62 -10.79 -7.79
N GLU A 6 -5.83 -11.39 -7.76
CA GLU A 6 -7.08 -10.65 -7.97
C GLU A 6 -7.38 -9.58 -6.90
N GLU A 7 -6.73 -9.67 -5.73
CA GLU A 7 -6.90 -8.71 -4.65
C GLU A 7 -5.93 -7.54 -4.74
N ILE A 8 -4.86 -7.65 -5.54
CA ILE A 8 -3.84 -6.61 -5.72
C ILE A 8 -4.30 -5.62 -6.79
N GLN A 9 -5.24 -4.78 -6.38
CA GLN A 9 -5.84 -3.72 -7.20
C GLN A 9 -6.36 -2.60 -6.31
N GLY A 10 -6.50 -1.39 -6.87
CA GLY A 10 -6.88 -0.23 -6.08
C GLY A 10 -5.79 0.12 -5.08
N PHE A 11 -6.15 0.29 -3.80
CA PHE A 11 -5.21 0.65 -2.76
C PHE A 11 -4.77 -0.57 -1.93
N VAL A 12 -3.47 -0.65 -1.70
CA VAL A 12 -2.86 -1.68 -0.85
C VAL A 12 -1.80 -1.06 0.04
N THR A 13 -1.48 -1.73 1.14
CA THR A 13 -0.27 -1.45 1.90
C THR A 13 0.85 -2.37 1.43
N CYS A 14 2.07 -1.86 1.32
CA CYS A 14 3.24 -2.65 0.94
C CYS A 14 4.44 -2.32 1.83
N MET A 15 5.27 -3.33 2.09
CA MET A 15 6.53 -3.15 2.79
C MET A 15 7.57 -2.52 1.87
N TYR A 16 8.17 -1.42 2.30
CA TYR A 16 9.30 -0.78 1.63
C TYR A 16 10.14 -0.02 2.67
N ASP A 17 11.46 -0.16 2.58
CA ASP A 17 12.42 0.44 3.51
C ASP A 17 12.09 0.16 5.00
N SER A 18 11.86 -1.12 5.33
CA SER A 18 11.55 -1.62 6.68
C SER A 18 10.27 -1.09 7.33
N THR A 19 9.49 -0.26 6.64
CA THR A 19 8.16 0.21 7.04
C THR A 19 7.12 -0.19 6.01
N TRP A 20 5.84 0.16 6.23
CA TRP A 20 4.79 -0.03 5.23
C TRP A 20 4.29 1.31 4.68
N TRP A 21 3.91 1.28 3.41
CA TRP A 21 3.45 2.44 2.66
C TRP A 21 2.06 2.15 2.10
N LEU A 22 1.20 3.17 2.09
CA LEU A 22 -0.03 3.11 1.32
C LEU A 22 0.29 3.43 -0.14
N GLY A 23 -0.19 2.63 -1.08
CA GLY A 23 -0.07 2.98 -2.49
C GLY A 23 -1.24 2.50 -3.33
N CYS A 24 -1.47 3.22 -4.42
CA CYS A 24 -2.41 2.86 -5.46
C CYS A 24 -1.70 1.99 -6.50
N VAL A 25 -2.23 0.80 -6.78
CA VAL A 25 -1.71 -0.13 -7.79
C VAL A 25 -2.01 0.43 -9.18
N LEU A 26 -0.96 0.69 -9.96
CA LEU A 26 -1.04 1.18 -11.33
C LEU A 26 -0.98 0.03 -12.34
N ASN A 27 -0.14 -0.96 -12.08
CA ASN A 27 0.06 -2.11 -12.95
C ASN A 27 0.54 -3.32 -12.15
N VAL A 28 0.08 -4.51 -12.54
CA VAL A 28 0.56 -5.80 -12.01
C VAL A 28 1.20 -6.55 -13.17
N ASN A 29 2.50 -6.84 -13.06
CA ASN A 29 3.22 -7.65 -14.03
C ASN A 29 3.29 -9.09 -13.52
N THR A 30 2.42 -9.94 -14.05
CA THR A 30 2.34 -11.35 -13.66
C THR A 30 3.54 -12.17 -14.11
N SER A 31 4.28 -11.73 -15.13
CA SER A 31 5.47 -12.43 -15.63
C SER A 31 6.69 -12.21 -14.73
N SER A 32 6.84 -11.02 -14.15
CA SER A 32 7.96 -10.69 -13.25
C SER A 32 7.63 -10.74 -11.76
N ASP A 33 6.37 -11.03 -11.39
CA ASP A 33 5.90 -10.99 -10.00
C ASP A 33 6.13 -9.61 -9.34
N GLU A 34 6.05 -8.55 -10.13
CA GLU A 34 6.21 -7.16 -9.72
C GLU A 34 4.92 -6.38 -9.85
N ILE A 35 4.79 -5.36 -9.01
CA ILE A 35 3.69 -4.41 -9.08
C ILE A 35 4.28 -3.01 -9.16
N GLN A 36 3.65 -2.17 -9.97
CA GLN A 36 3.93 -0.76 -10.02
C GLN A 36 2.87 -0.02 -9.20
N MET A 37 3.32 0.79 -8.24
CA MET A 37 2.45 1.51 -7.33
C MET A 37 2.82 2.99 -7.27
N SER A 38 1.81 3.83 -7.10
CA SER A 38 1.98 5.24 -6.71
C SER A 38 1.83 5.35 -5.19
N PHE A 39 2.91 5.71 -4.50
CA PHE A 39 2.93 5.80 -3.04
C PHE A 39 2.34 7.12 -2.53
N LEU A 40 1.67 7.02 -1.40
CA LEU A 40 1.13 8.15 -0.65
C LEU A 40 1.91 8.33 0.65
N HIS A 41 1.94 9.56 1.14
CA HIS A 41 2.75 10.01 2.27
C HIS A 41 1.87 10.47 3.44
N PRO A 42 2.32 10.33 4.70
CA PRO A 42 3.56 9.69 5.13
C PRO A 42 3.48 8.16 5.10
N HIS A 43 4.54 7.45 5.48
CA HIS A 43 4.48 5.99 5.70
C HIS A 43 3.67 5.64 6.97
N GLY A 44 3.39 4.35 7.14
CA GLY A 44 2.80 3.76 8.33
C GLY A 44 3.60 4.08 9.61
N PRO A 45 2.97 4.14 10.80
CA PRO A 45 1.59 3.72 11.12
C PRO A 45 0.51 4.81 10.94
N SER A 46 0.68 5.77 10.02
CA SER A 46 -0.36 6.78 9.74
C SER A 46 -1.70 6.17 9.29
N THR A 47 -2.80 6.89 9.53
CA THR A 47 -4.14 6.59 9.00
C THR A 47 -4.61 7.60 7.96
N SER A 48 -3.83 8.64 7.70
CA SER A 48 -4.16 9.74 6.79
C SER A 48 -2.99 10.00 5.85
N PHE A 49 -3.28 10.02 4.55
CA PHE A 49 -2.28 10.02 3.50
C PHE A 49 -2.62 11.02 2.40
N VAL A 50 -1.60 11.53 1.73
CA VAL A 50 -1.73 12.42 0.57
C VAL A 50 -0.78 11.98 -0.53
N TYR A 51 -1.13 12.24 -1.79
CA TYR A 51 -0.12 12.14 -2.84
C TYR A 51 0.94 13.22 -2.64
N PRO A 52 2.24 12.89 -2.73
CA PRO A 52 3.30 13.88 -2.71
C PRO A 52 3.23 14.82 -3.93
N SER A 53 3.85 15.99 -3.83
CA SER A 53 3.87 16.98 -4.92
C SER A 53 4.51 16.44 -6.21
N TYR A 54 5.46 15.52 -6.08
CA TYR A 54 6.08 14.78 -7.18
C TYR A 54 5.65 13.33 -7.07
N SER A 55 5.25 12.72 -8.19
CA SER A 55 4.79 11.33 -8.21
C SER A 55 5.87 10.39 -7.69
N ASP A 56 5.56 9.65 -6.64
CA ASP A 56 6.41 8.62 -6.06
C ASP A 56 5.96 7.26 -6.58
N ILE A 57 6.43 6.90 -7.78
CA ILE A 57 6.03 5.66 -8.45
C ILE A 57 7.19 4.66 -8.40
N LEU A 58 6.94 3.52 -7.78
CA LEU A 58 7.93 2.47 -7.59
C LEU A 58 7.42 1.12 -8.09
N ARG A 59 8.37 0.29 -8.53
CA ARG A 59 8.15 -1.14 -8.76
C ARG A 59 8.63 -1.91 -7.53
N VAL A 60 7.75 -2.71 -6.96
CA VAL A 60 8.06 -3.57 -5.82
C VAL A 60 7.65 -5.00 -6.12
N SER A 61 8.26 -5.97 -5.43
CA SER A 61 7.81 -7.35 -5.54
C SER A 61 6.37 -7.47 -5.05
N ARG A 62 5.55 -8.26 -5.73
CA ARG A 62 4.21 -8.65 -5.28
C ARG A 62 4.20 -9.17 -3.84
N HIS A 63 5.28 -9.85 -3.44
CA HIS A 63 5.45 -10.41 -2.10
C HIS A 63 5.60 -9.33 -1.01
N SER A 64 5.85 -8.07 -1.37
CA SER A 64 5.91 -6.94 -0.44
C SER A 64 4.52 -6.47 -0.01
N VAL A 65 3.45 -6.78 -0.76
CA VAL A 65 2.08 -6.35 -0.43
C VAL A 65 1.62 -7.02 0.85
N LEU A 66 1.15 -6.22 1.80
CA LEU A 66 0.74 -6.64 3.14
C LEU A 66 -0.78 -6.84 3.20
N THR A 67 -1.56 -5.78 2.92
CA THR A 67 -3.03 -5.80 3.02
C THR A 67 -3.68 -5.02 1.89
N LYS A 68 -4.87 -5.45 1.48
CA LYS A 68 -5.79 -4.62 0.69
C LYS A 68 -6.52 -3.66 1.63
N VAL A 69 -6.71 -2.41 1.19
CA VAL A 69 -7.42 -1.37 1.95
C VAL A 69 -8.34 -0.59 1.02
N ASP A 70 -9.34 0.09 1.59
CA ASP A 70 -10.25 0.96 0.83
C ASP A 70 -10.29 2.36 1.44
N PRO A 71 -9.31 3.23 1.13
CA PRO A 71 -9.21 4.54 1.75
C PRO A 71 -10.40 5.43 1.36
N SER A 72 -11.04 6.01 2.36
CA SER A 72 -12.06 7.03 2.16
C SER A 72 -11.42 8.39 1.83
N THR A 73 -12.06 9.16 0.95
CA THR A 73 -11.65 10.54 0.66
C THR A 73 -12.85 11.47 0.58
N ALA A 74 -12.82 12.57 1.33
CA ALA A 74 -13.90 13.56 1.32
C ALA A 74 -13.72 14.60 0.19
N THR A 75 -12.47 14.95 -0.13
CA THR A 75 -12.13 16.03 -1.08
C THR A 75 -11.24 15.56 -2.24
N GLY A 76 -10.88 14.27 -2.29
CA GLY A 76 -9.94 13.69 -3.26
C GLY A 76 -8.46 13.99 -2.98
N ARG A 77 -8.16 14.79 -1.95
CA ARG A 77 -6.77 15.19 -1.62
C ARG A 77 -6.14 14.36 -0.52
N THR A 78 -6.95 13.90 0.42
CA THR A 78 -6.52 13.12 1.57
C THR A 78 -7.24 11.78 1.58
N TYR A 79 -6.48 10.71 1.72
CA TYR A 79 -6.92 9.33 1.71
C TYR A 79 -6.80 8.80 3.13
N LYS A 80 -7.91 8.35 3.71
CA LYS A 80 -7.95 7.88 5.09
C LYS A 80 -8.32 6.42 5.14
N ILE A 81 -7.49 5.64 5.80
CA ILE A 81 -7.80 4.26 6.17
C ILE A 81 -8.24 4.22 7.63
N THR A 82 -8.94 3.16 8.01
CA THR A 82 -9.36 2.92 9.39
C THR A 82 -8.17 2.52 10.28
N GLU A 83 -8.33 2.67 11.59
CA GLU A 83 -7.35 2.17 12.56
C GLU A 83 -7.19 0.65 12.46
N ALA A 84 -8.27 -0.08 12.17
CA ALA A 84 -8.24 -1.53 11.97
C ALA A 84 -7.33 -1.92 10.78
N GLU A 85 -7.43 -1.21 9.66
CA GLU A 85 -6.57 -1.43 8.49
C GLU A 85 -5.11 -1.09 8.78
N SER A 86 -4.83 0.03 9.45
CA SER A 86 -3.46 0.41 9.87
C SER A 86 -2.87 -0.65 10.82
N ASN A 87 -3.64 -1.09 11.81
CA ASN A 87 -3.23 -2.13 12.76
C ASN A 87 -2.98 -3.47 12.06
N LEU A 88 -3.81 -3.85 11.09
CA LEU A 88 -3.61 -5.06 10.32
C LEU A 88 -2.33 -4.99 9.47
N ALA A 89 -2.03 -3.84 8.85
CA ALA A 89 -0.79 -3.61 8.11
C ALA A 89 0.44 -3.71 9.03
N ASN A 90 0.39 -3.07 10.22
CA ASN A 90 1.45 -3.17 11.24
C ASN A 90 1.68 -4.61 11.70
N GLN A 91 0.61 -5.34 12.03
CA GLN A 91 0.70 -6.74 12.44
C GLN A 91 1.25 -7.63 11.32
N THR A 92 0.82 -7.39 10.07
CA THR A 92 1.30 -8.16 8.92
C THR A 92 2.77 -7.90 8.64
N LEU A 93 3.22 -6.64 8.74
CA LEU A 93 4.63 -6.28 8.63
C LEU A 93 5.47 -6.95 9.73
N SER A 94 5.01 -6.89 10.99
CA SER A 94 5.72 -7.49 12.13
C SER A 94 5.90 -9.01 12.02
N LYS A 95 5.04 -9.70 11.28
CA LYS A 95 5.13 -11.15 11.01
C LYS A 95 6.08 -11.51 9.86
N ARG A 96 6.55 -10.51 9.09
CA ARG A 96 7.43 -10.69 7.93
C ARG A 96 8.90 -10.35 8.21
N ASN A 97 9.16 -9.62 9.31
CA ASN A 97 10.49 -9.44 9.88
C ASN A 97 10.80 -10.60 10.85
#